data_AF-B8CZM3-F1
#
_entry.id   AF-B8CZM3-F1
#
_cell.length_a   1.000
_cell.length_b   1.000
_cell.length_c   1.000
_cell.angle_alpha   90.00
_cell.angle_beta   90.00
_cell.angle_gamma   90.00
#
_symmetry.space_group_name_H-M   'P 1'
#
loop_
_entity.id
_entity.type
_entity.pdbx_description
1 polymer ?
#
loop_
_entity_poly.entity_id
_entity_poly.type
_entity_poly.pdbx_seq_one_letter_code
_entity_poly.pdbx_strand_id
1 'polypeptide(L)'
;MPNNIFLSGDDGSGKSTIIKNVIQELGLNSGGFIIKEIVEEERDWTECFLIDARVLCGNNQVPELDPENIVARRQGDETWHIRSSVYDKKGVELLARGFVSSDILVIDRLGEFELKANVFINKIEGLLDTPKPVLGAVNVKNNPFINNLMERRDCEFFVVSKESRERVYNEVLERVKDIL
;
A
#
# COMPACT_ATOMS: atom_id res chain seq x y z
N MET A 1 18.44 -9.39 8.27
CA MET A 1 17.73 -8.27 8.92
C MET A 1 16.42 -8.09 8.18
N PRO A 2 15.31 -7.72 8.83
CA PRO A 2 14.06 -7.44 8.13
C PRO A 2 14.27 -6.29 7.13
N ASN A 3 13.77 -6.44 5.91
CA ASN A 3 13.76 -5.42 4.86
C ASN A 3 12.34 -5.03 4.47
N ASN A 4 11.34 -5.56 5.18
CA ASN A 4 9.93 -5.26 5.01
C ASN A 4 9.47 -4.36 6.16
N ILE A 5 9.09 -3.13 5.84
CA ILE A 5 8.63 -2.12 6.79
C ILE A 5 7.15 -1.86 6.53
N PHE A 6 6.34 -1.94 7.57
CA PHE A 6 4.90 -1.71 7.49
C PHE A 6 4.45 -0.64 8.48
N LEU A 7 3.55 0.22 8.02
CA LEU A 7 2.84 1.18 8.86
C LEU A 7 1.47 0.62 9.23
N SER A 8 1.10 0.72 10.49
CA SER A 8 -0.22 0.35 11.00
C SER A 8 -0.88 1.52 11.73
N GLY A 9 -2.16 1.37 12.08
CA GLY A 9 -2.94 2.41 12.76
C GLY A 9 -4.23 2.74 12.03
N ASP A 10 -5.01 3.67 12.58
CA ASP A 10 -6.36 3.97 12.10
C ASP A 10 -6.40 4.60 10.71
N ASP A 11 -7.57 4.54 10.07
CA ASP A 11 -7.83 5.30 8.84
C ASP A 11 -7.64 6.81 9.11
N GLY A 12 -6.98 7.48 8.16
CA GLY A 12 -6.64 8.90 8.32
C GLY A 12 -5.49 9.21 9.29
N SER A 13 -4.82 8.21 9.87
CA SER A 13 -3.67 8.44 10.76
C SER A 13 -2.45 9.04 10.04
N GLY A 14 -2.37 8.90 8.70
CA GLY A 14 -1.33 9.51 7.86
C GLY A 14 -0.33 8.53 7.24
N LYS A 15 -0.59 7.22 7.31
CA LYS A 15 0.29 6.16 6.78
C LYS A 15 0.71 6.41 5.32
N SER A 16 -0.26 6.58 4.42
CA SER A 16 0.02 6.86 2.99
C SER A 16 0.85 8.13 2.79
N THR A 17 0.67 9.15 3.64
CA THR A 17 1.45 10.38 3.59
C THR A 17 2.90 10.14 4.01
N ILE A 18 3.13 9.35 5.06
CA ILE A 18 4.49 8.96 5.48
C ILE A 18 5.19 8.22 4.34
N ILE A 19 4.54 7.20 3.76
CA ILE A 19 5.11 6.44 2.63
C ILE A 19 5.50 7.39 1.50
N LYS A 20 4.57 8.25 1.04
CA LYS A 20 4.84 9.22 -0.01
C LYS A 20 6.05 10.10 0.33
N ASN A 21 6.08 10.67 1.52
CA ASN A 21 7.14 11.59 1.92
C ASN A 21 8.50 10.89 1.98
N VAL A 22 8.57 9.65 2.48
CA VAL A 22 9.81 8.87 2.51
C VAL A 22 10.33 8.59 1.10
N ILE A 23 9.45 8.18 0.17
CA ILE A 23 9.83 7.96 -1.23
C ILE A 23 10.37 9.25 -1.87
N GLN A 24 9.73 10.39 -1.60
CA GLN A 24 10.11 11.68 -2.18
C GLN A 24 11.39 12.24 -1.58
N GLU A 25 11.54 12.20 -0.26
CA GLU A 25 12.70 12.69 0.48
C GLU A 25 13.97 11.94 0.08
N LEU A 26 13.87 10.62 -0.12
CA LEU A 26 14.99 9.79 -0.53
C LEU A 26 15.20 9.74 -2.05
N GLY A 27 14.31 10.36 -2.85
CA GLY A 27 14.40 10.35 -4.30
C GLY A 27 14.31 8.95 -4.93
N LEU A 28 13.58 8.03 -4.30
CA LEU A 28 13.53 6.62 -4.70
C LEU A 28 12.61 6.38 -5.89
N ASN A 29 13.01 5.47 -6.76
CA ASN A 29 12.09 4.86 -7.70
C ASN A 29 11.24 3.83 -6.96
N SER A 30 9.96 4.10 -6.81
CA SER A 30 9.01 3.15 -6.21
C SER A 30 8.28 2.34 -7.27
N GLY A 31 7.93 1.11 -6.93
CA GLY A 31 7.07 0.22 -7.72
C GLY A 31 6.01 -0.43 -6.84
N GLY A 32 5.12 -1.24 -7.39
CA GLY A 32 3.99 -1.79 -6.64
C GLY A 32 2.75 -0.90 -6.79
N PHE A 33 1.97 -0.75 -5.72
CA PHE A 33 0.68 -0.06 -5.80
C PHE A 33 0.34 0.80 -4.59
N ILE A 34 -0.56 1.74 -4.83
CA ILE A 34 -1.31 2.47 -3.81
C ILE A 34 -2.81 2.38 -4.10
N ILE A 35 -3.61 2.64 -3.07
CA ILE A 35 -5.07 2.82 -3.24
C ILE A 35 -5.40 4.31 -3.19
N LYS A 36 -5.93 4.82 -4.30
CA LYS A 36 -6.46 6.18 -4.39
C LYS A 36 -7.97 6.17 -4.22
N GLU A 37 -8.44 6.86 -3.20
CA GLU A 37 -9.86 7.06 -2.94
C GLU A 37 -10.34 8.35 -3.60
N ILE A 38 -11.44 8.26 -4.34
CA ILE A 38 -12.12 9.37 -5.02
C ILE A 38 -13.54 9.43 -4.50
N VAL A 39 -13.95 10.61 -4.03
CA VAL A 39 -15.30 10.87 -3.51
C VAL A 39 -16.01 11.82 -4.48
N GLU A 40 -17.17 11.41 -4.98
CA GLU A 40 -18.07 12.22 -5.80
C GLU A 40 -19.22 12.70 -4.89
N GLU A 41 -19.10 13.92 -4.37
CA GLU A 41 -20.04 14.47 -3.37
C GLU A 41 -21.48 14.55 -3.88
N GLU A 42 -21.67 14.89 -5.16
CA GLU A 42 -23.02 15.03 -5.75
C GLU A 42 -23.81 13.72 -5.77
N ARG A 43 -23.11 12.57 -5.87
CA ARG A 43 -23.72 11.24 -5.91
C ARG A 43 -23.55 10.45 -4.62
N ASP A 44 -22.89 11.07 -3.63
CA ASP A 44 -22.48 10.43 -2.39
C ASP A 44 -21.74 9.10 -2.67
N TRP A 45 -20.78 9.14 -3.60
CA TRP A 45 -20.14 7.93 -4.11
C TRP A 45 -18.65 7.92 -3.80
N THR A 46 -18.13 6.77 -3.38
CA THR A 46 -16.69 6.58 -3.16
C THR A 46 -16.17 5.43 -4.01
N GLU A 47 -15.08 5.67 -4.74
CA GLU A 47 -14.35 4.65 -5.51
C GLU A 47 -12.90 4.56 -5.05
N CYS A 48 -12.42 3.33 -4.94
CA CYS A 48 -11.02 3.02 -4.62
C CYS A 48 -10.36 2.46 -5.88
N PHE A 49 -9.36 3.19 -6.37
CA PHE A 49 -8.56 2.81 -7.53
C PHE A 49 -7.24 2.20 -7.10
N LEU A 50 -6.89 1.09 -7.72
CA LEU A 50 -5.55 0.51 -7.65
C LEU A 50 -4.62 1.27 -8.61
N ILE A 51 -3.69 2.02 -8.05
CA ILE A 51 -2.80 2.90 -8.80
C ILE A 51 -1.37 2.40 -8.65
N ASP A 52 -0.60 2.54 -9.74
CA ASP A 52 0.82 2.28 -9.75
C ASP A 52 1.60 3.20 -8.81
N ALA A 53 2.40 2.64 -7.90
CA ALA A 53 3.12 3.42 -6.90
C ALA A 53 4.18 4.38 -7.48
N ARG A 54 4.57 4.20 -8.75
CA ARG A 54 5.48 5.15 -9.45
C ARG A 54 5.00 6.60 -9.38
N VAL A 55 3.69 6.83 -9.21
CA VAL A 55 3.13 8.18 -9.05
C VAL A 55 3.66 8.92 -7.80
N LEU A 56 4.25 8.20 -6.86
CA LEU A 56 4.89 8.79 -5.67
C LEU A 56 6.26 9.39 -5.99
N CYS A 57 6.92 8.97 -7.06
CA CYS A 57 8.21 9.51 -7.49
C CYS A 57 8.06 11.01 -7.83
N GLY A 58 9.01 11.85 -7.42
CA GLY A 58 8.93 13.33 -7.37
C GLY A 58 8.70 14.10 -8.69
N ASN A 59 8.25 13.44 -9.76
CA ASN A 59 8.12 13.99 -11.10
C ASN A 59 6.69 14.45 -11.45
N ASN A 60 5.86 14.77 -10.45
CA ASN A 60 4.45 15.20 -10.64
C ASN A 60 3.64 14.27 -11.57
N GLN A 61 3.82 12.97 -11.42
CA GLN A 61 3.03 12.01 -12.18
C GLN A 61 1.57 12.08 -11.75
N VAL A 62 0.67 12.32 -12.71
CA VAL A 62 -0.77 12.28 -12.47
C VAL A 62 -1.21 10.82 -12.55
N PRO A 63 -1.90 10.28 -11.53
CA PRO A 63 -2.40 8.92 -11.59
C PRO A 63 -3.47 8.79 -12.68
N GLU A 64 -3.35 7.76 -13.51
CA GLU A 64 -4.37 7.39 -14.48
C GLU A 64 -5.53 6.69 -13.76
N LEU A 65 -6.71 7.32 -13.78
CA LEU A 65 -7.94 6.80 -13.17
C LEU A 65 -8.73 5.99 -14.21
N ASP A 66 -8.27 4.77 -14.48
CA ASP A 66 -8.98 3.82 -15.34
C ASP A 66 -10.07 3.09 -14.52
N PRO A 67 -11.36 3.13 -14.93
CA PRO A 67 -12.44 2.38 -14.28
C PRO A 67 -12.20 0.87 -14.14
N GLU A 68 -11.37 0.28 -15.01
CA GLU A 68 -10.97 -1.14 -14.90
C GLU A 68 -10.12 -1.41 -13.65
N ASN A 69 -9.49 -0.38 -13.08
CA ASN A 69 -8.65 -0.47 -11.88
C ASN A 69 -9.44 -0.18 -10.58
N ILE A 70 -10.76 -0.01 -10.64
CA ILE A 70 -11.60 0.16 -9.44
C ILE A 70 -11.65 -1.18 -8.68
N VAL A 71 -11.09 -1.21 -7.47
CA VAL A 71 -11.07 -2.39 -6.59
C VAL A 71 -12.24 -2.42 -5.61
N ALA A 72 -12.82 -1.26 -5.28
CA ALA A 72 -13.98 -1.17 -4.42
C ALA A 72 -14.77 0.10 -4.73
N ARG A 73 -16.09 0.03 -4.54
CA ARG A 73 -16.98 1.20 -4.58
C ARG A 73 -18.07 1.10 -3.53
N ARG A 74 -18.58 2.24 -3.07
CA ARG A 74 -19.77 2.32 -2.21
C ARG A 74 -20.55 3.61 -2.49
N GLN A 75 -21.83 3.60 -2.14
CA GLN A 75 -22.67 4.79 -2.12
C GLN A 75 -23.09 5.07 -0.67
N GLY A 76 -22.79 6.26 -0.16
CA GLY A 76 -23.01 6.65 1.23
C GLY A 76 -22.46 5.64 2.24
N ASP A 77 -23.32 5.23 3.17
CA ASP A 77 -23.01 4.29 4.25
C ASP A 77 -23.21 2.81 3.86
N GLU A 78 -23.41 2.51 2.58
CA GLU A 78 -23.56 1.13 2.11
C GLU A 78 -22.29 0.30 2.29
N THR A 79 -22.48 -1.02 2.26
CA THR A 79 -21.35 -1.96 2.25
C THR A 79 -20.57 -1.83 0.94
N TRP A 80 -19.25 -1.95 1.02
CA TRP A 80 -18.37 -1.93 -0.14
C TRP A 80 -18.71 -3.04 -1.14
N HIS A 81 -18.87 -2.66 -2.41
CA HIS A 81 -18.85 -3.57 -3.55
C HIS A 81 -17.39 -3.79 -3.97
N ILE A 82 -16.83 -4.92 -3.56
CA ILE A 82 -15.41 -5.25 -3.76
C ILE A 82 -15.22 -6.04 -5.06
N ARG A 83 -14.24 -5.62 -5.88
CA ARG A 83 -13.79 -6.27 -7.12
C ARG A 83 -12.39 -6.88 -6.92
N SER A 84 -12.27 -7.88 -6.05
CA SER A 84 -10.96 -8.47 -5.71
C SER A 84 -10.20 -9.02 -6.92
N SER A 85 -10.89 -9.44 -7.99
CA SER A 85 -10.25 -9.92 -9.23
C SER A 85 -9.34 -8.89 -9.90
N VAL A 86 -9.53 -7.59 -9.62
CA VAL A 86 -8.65 -6.53 -10.12
C VAL A 86 -7.25 -6.65 -9.49
N TYR A 87 -7.14 -7.10 -8.24
CA TYR A 87 -5.84 -7.38 -7.61
C TYR A 87 -5.12 -8.55 -8.28
N ASP A 88 -5.81 -9.67 -8.52
CA ASP A 88 -5.21 -10.87 -9.15
C ASP A 88 -4.69 -10.60 -10.57
N LYS A 89 -5.26 -9.61 -11.26
CA LYS A 89 -4.79 -9.18 -12.58
C LYS A 89 -3.82 -8.00 -12.47
N LYS A 90 -4.34 -6.82 -12.14
CA LYS A 90 -3.58 -5.57 -12.16
C LYS A 90 -2.62 -5.46 -10.98
N GLY A 91 -3.03 -5.86 -9.78
CA GLY A 91 -2.14 -5.85 -8.61
C GLY A 91 -0.90 -6.72 -8.81
N VAL A 92 -1.08 -7.93 -9.32
CA VAL A 92 0.03 -8.84 -9.66
C VAL A 92 0.94 -8.23 -10.74
N GLU A 93 0.37 -7.63 -11.79
CA GLU A 93 1.13 -6.92 -12.84
C GLU A 93 1.98 -5.79 -12.25
N LEU A 94 1.38 -4.92 -11.42
CA LEU A 94 2.04 -3.78 -10.78
C LEU A 94 3.19 -4.24 -9.87
N LEU A 95 2.95 -5.28 -9.07
CA LEU A 95 3.95 -5.89 -8.20
C LEU A 95 5.10 -6.52 -9.00
N ALA A 96 4.80 -7.28 -10.06
CA ALA A 96 5.80 -7.93 -10.89
C ALA A 96 6.69 -6.90 -11.61
N ARG A 97 6.09 -5.84 -12.16
CA ARG A 97 6.84 -4.76 -12.80
C ARG A 97 7.70 -4.00 -11.79
N GLY A 98 7.10 -3.61 -10.66
CA GLY A 98 7.80 -2.89 -9.60
C GLY A 98 9.02 -3.65 -9.09
N PHE A 99 8.90 -4.97 -8.92
CA PHE A 99 10.00 -5.80 -8.44
C PHE A 99 11.27 -5.68 -9.32
N VAL A 100 11.09 -5.57 -10.63
CA VAL A 100 12.19 -5.50 -11.61
C VAL A 100 12.74 -4.08 -11.77
N SER A 101 11.88 -3.05 -11.69
CA SER A 101 12.20 -1.71 -12.19
C SER A 101 12.18 -0.59 -11.13
N SER A 102 12.18 -0.93 -9.85
CA SER A 102 12.18 0.05 -8.76
C SER A 102 13.40 -0.13 -7.87
N ASP A 103 13.59 0.76 -6.90
CA ASP A 103 14.50 0.60 -5.77
C ASP A 103 13.78 -0.12 -4.62
N ILE A 104 12.51 0.25 -4.39
CA ILE A 104 11.64 -0.25 -3.32
C ILE A 104 10.25 -0.60 -3.83
N LEU A 105 9.60 -1.59 -3.21
CA LEU A 105 8.20 -1.91 -3.46
C LEU A 105 7.30 -1.21 -2.44
N VAL A 106 6.25 -0.55 -2.93
CA VAL A 106 5.20 0.06 -2.12
C VAL A 106 3.93 -0.79 -2.20
N ILE A 107 3.37 -1.06 -1.02
CA ILE A 107 2.14 -1.83 -0.84
C ILE A 107 1.26 -1.06 0.14
N ASP A 108 0.52 -0.06 -0.36
CA ASP A 108 -0.29 0.82 0.49
C ASP A 108 -1.74 0.32 0.62
N ARG A 109 -2.26 0.36 1.85
CA ARG A 109 -3.62 -0.04 2.28
C ARG A 109 -4.00 -1.50 2.05
N LEU A 110 -3.17 -2.43 2.54
CA LEU A 110 -3.64 -3.81 2.74
C LEU A 110 -4.71 -3.87 3.84
N GLY A 111 -5.74 -4.68 3.63
CA GLY A 111 -6.84 -4.88 4.56
C GLY A 111 -7.84 -5.91 4.07
N GLU A 112 -8.99 -5.44 3.57
CA GLU A 112 -10.16 -6.28 3.29
C GLU A 112 -10.46 -6.48 1.80
N PHE A 113 -10.02 -5.57 0.93
CA PHE A 113 -10.46 -5.56 -0.47
C PHE A 113 -9.81 -6.68 -1.30
N GLU A 114 -8.66 -7.15 -0.86
CA GLU A 114 -7.84 -8.17 -1.51
C GLU A 114 -8.11 -9.59 -1.00
N LEU A 115 -8.96 -9.79 0.03
CA LEU A 115 -9.09 -11.08 0.72
C LEU A 115 -9.55 -12.27 -0.15
N LYS A 116 -10.14 -12.00 -1.33
CA LYS A 116 -10.53 -13.03 -2.31
C LYS A 116 -9.55 -13.15 -3.48
N ALA A 117 -8.47 -12.36 -3.50
CA ALA A 117 -7.46 -12.32 -4.55
C ALA A 117 -6.26 -13.19 -4.18
N ASN A 118 -6.42 -14.51 -4.30
CA ASN A 118 -5.41 -15.47 -3.84
C ASN A 118 -4.09 -15.39 -4.63
N VAL A 119 -4.13 -15.08 -5.93
CA VAL A 119 -2.92 -14.96 -6.75
C VAL A 119 -2.11 -13.74 -6.28
N PHE A 120 -2.81 -12.65 -5.98
CA PHE A 120 -2.22 -11.44 -5.44
C PHE A 120 -1.63 -11.63 -4.04
N ILE A 121 -2.37 -12.26 -3.11
CA ILE A 121 -1.88 -12.57 -1.76
C ILE A 121 -0.61 -13.41 -1.83
N ASN A 122 -0.62 -14.51 -2.59
CA ASN A 122 0.55 -15.37 -2.77
C ASN A 122 1.73 -14.60 -3.39
N LYS A 123 1.45 -13.64 -4.29
CA LYS A 123 2.48 -12.80 -4.89
C LYS A 123 3.12 -11.87 -3.85
N ILE A 124 2.34 -11.28 -2.95
CA ILE A 124 2.86 -10.47 -1.83
C ILE A 124 3.73 -11.34 -0.92
N GLU A 125 3.24 -12.49 -0.47
CA GLU A 125 3.98 -13.38 0.42
C GLU A 125 5.34 -13.77 -0.18
N GLY A 126 5.36 -14.17 -1.45
CA GLY A 126 6.60 -14.50 -2.14
C GLY A 126 7.54 -13.31 -2.37
N LEU A 127 7.04 -12.08 -2.40
CA LEU A 127 7.86 -10.87 -2.49
C LEU A 127 8.50 -10.50 -1.15
N LEU A 128 7.79 -10.70 -0.05
CA LEU A 128 8.29 -10.47 1.30
C LEU A 128 9.47 -11.40 1.64
N ASP A 129 9.50 -12.60 1.04
CA ASP A 129 10.61 -13.55 1.18
C ASP A 129 11.87 -13.19 0.36
N THR A 130 11.86 -12.06 -0.37
CA THR A 130 12.99 -11.63 -1.21
C THR A 130 13.84 -10.54 -0.56
N PRO A 131 15.08 -10.32 -1.04
CA PRO A 131 15.88 -9.18 -0.60
C PRO A 131 15.34 -7.81 -1.02
N LYS A 132 14.30 -7.74 -1.88
CA LYS A 132 13.72 -6.48 -2.35
C LYS A 132 13.02 -5.76 -1.19
N PRO A 133 13.44 -4.53 -0.81
CA PRO A 133 12.78 -3.80 0.26
C PRO A 133 11.29 -3.55 -0.04
N VAL A 134 10.46 -3.67 0.98
CA VAL A 134 9.02 -3.38 0.94
C VAL A 134 8.70 -2.31 1.96
N LEU A 135 8.01 -1.25 1.53
CA LEU A 135 7.41 -0.24 2.40
C LEU A 135 5.89 -0.24 2.20
N GLY A 136 5.16 -0.75 3.19
CA GLY A 136 3.72 -0.92 3.10
C GLY A 136 2.94 -0.23 4.20
N ALA A 137 1.61 -0.20 4.03
CA ALA A 137 0.69 0.15 5.10
C ALA A 137 -0.44 -0.87 5.18
N VAL A 138 -0.79 -1.21 6.42
CA VAL A 138 -1.87 -2.15 6.74
C VAL A 138 -2.94 -1.42 7.54
N ASN A 139 -4.19 -1.71 7.24
CA ASN A 139 -5.30 -1.41 8.12
C ASN A 139 -5.47 -2.58 9.08
N VAL A 140 -5.35 -2.32 10.38
CA VAL A 140 -5.39 -3.34 11.43
C VAL A 140 -6.83 -3.84 11.59
N LYS A 141 -7.24 -4.69 10.66
CA LYS A 141 -8.50 -5.42 10.70
C LYS A 141 -8.18 -6.88 10.91
N ASN A 142 -8.95 -7.52 11.79
CA ASN A 142 -8.74 -8.92 12.11
C ASN A 142 -9.16 -9.79 10.92
N ASN A 143 -8.19 -10.22 10.12
CA ASN A 143 -8.40 -11.18 9.05
C ASN A 143 -7.17 -12.08 8.89
N PRO A 144 -7.31 -13.29 8.31
CA PRO A 144 -6.22 -14.25 8.25
C PRO A 144 -4.96 -13.73 7.56
N PHE A 145 -5.11 -12.95 6.49
CA PHE A 145 -3.99 -12.42 5.72
C PHE A 145 -3.18 -11.39 6.53
N ILE A 146 -3.86 -10.39 7.11
CA ILE A 146 -3.20 -9.36 7.92
C ILE A 146 -2.62 -9.94 9.21
N ASN A 147 -3.31 -10.90 9.84
CA ASN A 147 -2.79 -11.59 11.01
C ASN A 147 -1.50 -12.34 10.71
N ASN A 148 -1.48 -13.13 9.62
CA ASN A 148 -0.27 -13.83 9.18
C ASN A 148 0.87 -12.85 8.88
N LEU A 149 0.57 -11.74 8.21
CA LEU A 149 1.54 -10.68 7.92
C LEU A 149 2.14 -10.07 9.19
N MET A 150 1.33 -9.84 10.23
CA MET A 150 1.79 -9.29 11.51
C MET A 150 2.62 -10.27 12.35
N GLU A 151 2.45 -11.58 12.14
CA GLU A 151 3.23 -12.62 12.83
C GLU A 151 4.61 -12.89 12.18
N ARG A 152 4.87 -12.30 11.01
CA ARG A 152 6.14 -12.45 10.31
C ARG A 152 7.28 -11.77 11.06
N ARG A 153 8.39 -12.50 11.23
CA ARG A 153 9.60 -12.00 11.92
C ARG A 153 10.49 -11.12 11.05
N ASP A 154 10.29 -11.16 9.75
CA ASP A 154 11.00 -10.36 8.75
C ASP A 154 10.23 -9.09 8.35
N CYS A 155 9.13 -8.79 9.06
CA CYS A 155 8.38 -7.54 8.95
C CYS A 155 8.55 -6.70 10.23
N GLU A 156 8.78 -5.41 10.04
CA GLU A 156 8.86 -4.42 11.11
C GLU A 156 7.66 -3.47 11.03
N PHE A 157 6.94 -3.30 12.14
CA PHE A 157 5.69 -2.53 12.17
C PHE A 157 5.83 -1.24 12.99
N PHE A 158 5.43 -0.13 12.38
CA PHE A 158 5.35 1.18 13.03
C PHE A 158 3.90 1.62 13.18
N VAL A 159 3.46 1.85 14.42
CA VAL A 159 2.09 2.29 14.71
C VAL A 159 1.98 3.81 14.57
N VAL A 160 1.14 4.25 13.64
CA VAL A 160 0.90 5.64 13.30
C VAL A 160 -0.41 6.12 13.93
N SER A 161 -0.32 7.18 14.72
CA SER A 161 -1.45 8.00 15.18
C SER A 161 -1.24 9.45 14.72
N LYS A 162 -2.20 10.34 15.00
CA LYS A 162 -2.04 11.77 14.70
C LYS A 162 -0.87 12.38 15.46
N GLU A 163 -0.64 11.93 16.68
CA GLU A 163 0.39 12.41 17.61
C GLU A 163 1.77 11.82 17.30
N SER A 164 1.83 10.56 16.83
CA SER A 164 3.10 9.89 16.54
C SER A 164 3.62 10.13 15.12
N ARG A 165 2.82 10.72 14.22
CA ARG A 165 3.09 10.81 12.78
C ARG A 165 4.48 11.34 12.44
N GLU A 166 4.91 12.43 13.07
CA GLU A 166 6.21 13.06 12.78
C GLU A 166 7.38 12.18 13.26
N ARG A 167 7.27 11.63 14.48
CA ARG A 167 8.26 10.70 15.02
C ARG A 167 8.38 9.46 14.13
N VAL A 168 7.26 8.84 13.79
CA VAL A 168 7.23 7.62 12.96
C VAL A 168 7.77 7.90 11.56
N TYR A 169 7.47 9.07 10.98
CA TYR A 169 8.08 9.47 9.70
C TYR A 169 9.61 9.44 9.77
N ASN A 170 10.21 10.06 10.78
CA ASN A 170 11.66 10.09 10.93
C ASN A 170 12.24 8.69 11.17
N GLU A 171 11.58 7.87 12.01
CA GLU A 171 12.00 6.48 12.27
C GLU A 171 11.97 5.64 10.99
N VAL A 172 10.91 5.73 10.20
CA VAL A 172 10.74 4.99 8.94
C VAL A 172 11.73 5.49 7.89
N LEU A 173 11.97 6.80 7.82
CA LEU A 173 12.93 7.40 6.89
C LEU A 173 14.33 6.84 7.12
N GLU A 174 14.82 6.88 8.36
CA GLU A 174 16.13 6.32 8.72
C GLU A 174 16.16 4.82 8.47
N ARG A 175 15.08 4.12 8.84
CA ARG A 175 15.02 2.67 8.69
C ARG A 175 15.06 2.22 7.23
N VAL A 176 14.47 2.98 6.31
CA VAL A 176 14.55 2.76 4.87
C VAL A 176 15.96 3.03 4.34
N LYS A 177 16.65 4.07 4.82
CA LYS A 177 18.06 4.32 4.46
C LYS A 177 18.97 3.15 4.84
N ASP A 178 18.70 2.48 5.95
CA ASP A 178 19.53 1.37 6.44
C ASP A 178 19.43 0.08 5.60
N ILE A 179 18.38 -0.09 4.80
CA ILE A 179 18.13 -1.32 3.99
C ILE A 179 18.27 -1.14 2.48
N LEU A 180 18.52 0.09 2.03
CA LEU A 180 18.84 0.39 0.64
C LEU A 180 20.35 0.33 0.41
#